data_AF-A0A7S0FMR9-F1
#
_entry.id   AF-A0A7S0FMR9-F1
#
_cell.length_a   1.000
_cell.length_b   1.000
_cell.length_c   1.000
_cell.angle_alpha   90.00
_cell.angle_beta   90.00
_cell.angle_gamma   90.00
#
_symmetry.space_group_name_H-M   'P 1'
#
loop_
_entity.id
_entity.type
_entity.pdbx_description
1 polymer ?
#
loop_
_entity_poly.entity_id
_entity_poly.type
_entity_poly.pdbx_seq_one_letter_code
_entity_poly.pdbx_strand_id
1 'polypeptide(L)'
;FYGTYLAETKKGEPVTRTKKEAFQADAVGAMHQLTPSHFKRMHTFRIEWQPGPGGRIDWFTKAHKVNETHSIEGDGKGTDWVKAFTLKDESLSSLMGSQIPNEPSYLIMNTAISSTWGFPYDTPAWCERCYDCSNSTCSCAFNPGFCNMMRKGVAMYIDHIRVYQSKDDSAHVGNPHTMGCDPPEYPTREYIKGHEYRYMRQPPFGFYDKLPLKEVKAGGGKCKVDNDCGCNITTSDSDPNETEPD
;
A
#
# COMPACT_ATOMS: atom_id res chain seq x y z
N PHE A 1 -1.02 0.92 1.25
CA PHE A 1 -1.24 2.38 1.33
C PHE A 1 -1.49 2.93 -0.07
N TYR A 2 -2.75 3.24 -0.41
CA TYR A 2 -3.14 4.12 -1.51
C TYR A 2 -4.51 4.71 -1.14
N GLY A 3 -4.51 5.83 -0.42
CA GLY A 3 -5.71 6.64 -0.21
C GLY A 3 -5.64 7.81 -1.19
N THR A 4 -6.49 7.80 -2.22
CA THR A 4 -6.43 8.79 -3.29
C THR A 4 -7.27 10.01 -2.92
N TYR A 5 -6.70 11.21 -3.05
CA TYR A 5 -7.47 12.45 -3.05
C TYR A 5 -8.26 12.52 -4.37
N LEU A 6 -9.58 12.35 -4.28
CA LEU A 6 -10.51 12.22 -5.40
C LEU A 6 -11.00 13.56 -5.97
N ALA A 7 -10.35 14.68 -5.63
CA ALA A 7 -10.75 16.00 -6.07
C ALA A 7 -9.72 16.62 -7.04
N GLU A 8 -10.17 17.64 -7.76
CA GLU A 8 -9.31 18.48 -8.60
C GLU A 8 -8.10 18.95 -7.78
N THR A 9 -6.91 18.79 -8.36
CA THR A 9 -5.66 19.22 -7.72
C THR A 9 -5.69 20.72 -7.54
N LYS A 10 -5.25 21.21 -6.37
CA LYS A 10 -5.29 22.65 -6.08
C LYS A 10 -4.27 23.39 -6.95
N LYS A 11 -4.57 24.65 -7.27
CA LYS A 11 -3.67 25.53 -8.03
C LYS A 11 -2.31 25.64 -7.33
N GLY A 12 -1.23 25.32 -8.04
CA GLY A 12 0.14 25.36 -7.53
C GLY A 12 0.70 24.02 -7.05
N GLU A 13 -0.04 22.92 -7.18
CA GLU A 13 0.50 21.57 -6.98
C GLU A 13 1.33 21.11 -8.19
N PRO A 14 2.40 20.33 -7.97
CA PRO A 14 3.33 19.89 -9.03
C PRO A 14 2.70 18.92 -10.04
N VAL A 15 1.54 18.35 -9.72
CA VAL A 15 0.77 17.47 -10.60
C VAL A 15 -0.63 18.05 -10.71
N THR A 16 -1.07 18.38 -11.93
CA THR A 16 -2.41 18.90 -12.19
C THR A 16 -3.34 17.80 -12.70
N ARG A 17 -4.56 17.74 -12.16
CA ARG A 17 -5.67 16.88 -12.59
C ARG A 17 -6.94 17.70 -12.58
N THR A 18 -7.59 17.80 -13.74
CA THR A 18 -8.93 18.38 -13.87
C THR A 18 -9.99 17.49 -13.23
N LYS A 19 -11.21 18.01 -13.03
CA LYS A 19 -12.37 17.22 -12.57
C LYS A 19 -12.66 15.97 -13.42
N LYS A 20 -12.24 15.96 -14.70
CA LYS A 20 -12.40 14.82 -15.62
C LYS A 20 -11.24 13.81 -15.53
N GLU A 21 -10.09 14.24 -15.01
CA GLU A 21 -8.86 13.44 -14.81
C GLU A 21 -8.68 13.01 -13.35
N ALA A 22 -9.49 13.54 -12.43
CA ALA A 22 -9.71 13.00 -11.09
C ALA A 22 -10.33 11.61 -11.24
N PHE A 23 -9.48 10.67 -11.61
CA PHE A 23 -9.77 9.27 -11.78
C PHE A 23 -10.28 8.76 -10.43
N GLN A 24 -11.43 8.08 -10.46
CA GLN A 24 -11.81 7.18 -9.38
C GLN A 24 -10.72 6.11 -9.35
N ALA A 25 -9.69 6.34 -8.54
CA ALA A 25 -8.74 5.28 -8.25
C ALA A 25 -9.57 4.17 -7.61
N ASP A 26 -9.55 2.98 -8.21
CA ASP A 26 -10.06 1.73 -7.65
C ASP A 26 -9.21 1.33 -6.44
N ALA A 27 -9.05 2.25 -5.49
CA ALA A 27 -8.22 2.13 -4.32
C ALA A 27 -9.08 2.45 -3.10
N VAL A 28 -9.52 1.39 -2.44
CA VAL A 28 -10.15 1.46 -1.12
C VAL A 28 -9.08 1.15 -0.09
N GLY A 29 -8.97 1.99 0.93
CA GLY A 29 -7.98 1.81 1.98
C GLY A 29 -8.46 2.39 3.30
N ALA A 30 -7.88 1.88 4.39
CA ALA A 30 -8.05 2.40 5.73
C ALA A 30 -6.67 2.77 6.31
N MET A 31 -6.67 3.70 7.25
CA MET A 31 -5.46 4.13 7.96
C MET A 31 -5.37 3.38 9.27
N HIS A 32 -4.25 2.69 9.51
CA HIS A 32 -3.92 2.13 10.81
C HIS A 32 -2.93 3.03 11.52
N GLN A 33 -3.26 3.49 12.72
CA GLN A 33 -2.44 4.46 13.44
C GLN A 33 -1.22 3.78 14.04
N LEU A 34 -0.04 4.25 13.66
CA LEU A 34 1.23 3.81 14.28
C LEU A 34 1.57 4.70 15.48
N THR A 35 2.33 4.13 16.41
CA THR A 35 2.89 4.81 17.58
C THR A 35 4.42 4.89 17.45
N PRO A 36 5.12 5.77 18.20
CA PRO A 36 6.57 5.86 18.13
C PRO A 36 7.31 4.55 18.40
N SER A 37 6.71 3.62 19.16
CA SER A 37 7.30 2.30 19.41
C SER A 37 7.39 1.44 18.16
N HIS A 38 6.49 1.62 17.19
CA HIS A 38 6.47 0.85 15.93
C HIS A 38 7.74 1.03 15.08
N PHE A 39 8.48 2.11 15.31
CA PHE A 39 9.71 2.41 14.59
C PHE A 39 10.97 1.86 15.26
N LYS A 40 10.84 1.16 16.39
CA LYS A 40 11.97 0.61 17.15
C LYS A 40 12.24 -0.86 16.85
N ARG A 41 11.26 -1.60 16.32
CA ARG A 41 11.31 -3.06 16.14
C ARG A 41 10.56 -3.48 14.88
N MET A 42 10.81 -4.71 14.43
CA MET A 42 10.07 -5.31 13.32
C MET A 42 8.66 -5.69 13.75
N HIS A 43 7.70 -5.52 12.84
CA HIS A 43 6.29 -5.87 13.03
C HIS A 43 5.82 -6.86 11.98
N THR A 44 4.92 -7.75 12.36
CA THR A 44 4.29 -8.68 11.43
C THR A 44 2.87 -8.24 11.12
N PHE A 45 2.60 -7.95 9.85
CA PHE A 45 1.28 -7.67 9.33
C PHE A 45 0.79 -8.86 8.51
N ARG A 46 -0.52 -9.07 8.49
CA ARG A 46 -1.15 -10.13 7.69
C ARG A 46 -2.35 -9.58 6.95
N ILE A 47 -2.48 -9.99 5.69
CA ILE A 47 -3.66 -9.77 4.89
C ILE A 47 -4.26 -11.14 4.57
N GLU A 48 -5.54 -11.31 4.84
CA GLU A 48 -6.33 -12.44 4.34
C GLU A 48 -7.20 -11.91 3.21
N TRP A 49 -7.05 -12.48 2.01
CA TRP A 49 -7.76 -12.05 0.81
C TRP A 49 -8.58 -13.22 0.26
N GLN A 50 -9.89 -13.02 0.20
CA GLN A 50 -10.88 -13.91 -0.39
C GLN A 50 -11.49 -13.18 -1.60
N PRO A 51 -11.14 -13.56 -2.84
CA PRO A 51 -11.50 -12.82 -4.05
C PRO A 51 -12.96 -13.00 -4.46
N GLY A 52 -13.47 -12.04 -5.23
CA GLY A 52 -14.73 -12.15 -5.96
C GLY A 52 -16.01 -11.94 -5.16
N PRO A 53 -17.17 -12.23 -5.78
CA PRO A 53 -18.48 -12.05 -5.16
C PRO A 53 -18.60 -12.79 -3.83
N GLY A 54 -19.08 -12.10 -2.80
CA GLY A 54 -19.16 -12.64 -1.43
C GLY A 54 -17.82 -12.72 -0.69
N GLY A 55 -16.72 -12.34 -1.34
CA GLY A 55 -15.38 -12.29 -0.77
C GLY A 55 -15.16 -11.17 0.25
N ARG A 56 -13.92 -11.07 0.72
CA ARG A 56 -13.47 -10.05 1.68
C ARG A 56 -11.96 -9.91 1.70
N ILE A 57 -11.49 -8.75 2.17
CA ILE A 57 -10.09 -8.54 2.55
C ILE A 57 -10.06 -8.17 4.03
N ASP A 58 -9.20 -8.84 4.80
CA ASP A 58 -8.99 -8.56 6.20
C ASP A 58 -7.55 -8.25 6.49
N TRP A 59 -7.34 -7.22 7.29
CA TRP A 59 -6.03 -6.79 7.76
C TRP A 59 -5.89 -7.15 9.22
N PHE A 60 -4.75 -7.74 9.55
CA PHE A 60 -4.39 -8.11 10.91
C PHE A 60 -3.02 -7.56 11.27
N THR A 61 -2.89 -7.24 12.54
CA THR A 61 -1.62 -6.90 13.17
C THR A 61 -1.37 -7.82 14.37
N LYS A 62 -0.10 -7.97 14.73
CA LYS A 62 0.34 -8.63 15.96
C LYS A 62 0.28 -7.64 17.12
N ALA A 63 -0.48 -7.99 18.15
CA ALA A 63 -0.64 -7.18 19.35
C ALA A 63 -0.67 -8.04 20.62
N HIS A 64 -0.59 -7.40 21.78
CA HIS A 64 -0.89 -8.02 23.07
C HIS A 64 -2.38 -7.85 23.35
N LYS A 65 -3.14 -8.94 23.34
CA LYS A 65 -4.56 -8.88 23.67
C LYS A 65 -4.72 -8.77 25.20
N VAL A 66 -5.27 -7.65 25.67
CA VAL A 66 -5.51 -7.43 27.11
C VAL A 66 -6.88 -7.99 27.50
N ASN A 67 -7.88 -7.78 26.66
CA ASN A 67 -9.22 -8.36 26.78
C ASN A 67 -9.88 -8.44 25.39
N GLU A 68 -11.18 -8.71 25.32
CA GLU A 68 -11.89 -8.88 24.05
C GLU A 68 -11.92 -7.63 23.16
N THR A 69 -11.92 -6.44 23.76
CA THR A 69 -12.08 -5.15 23.06
C THR A 69 -10.82 -4.28 23.06
N HIS A 70 -9.81 -4.65 23.86
CA HIS A 70 -8.60 -3.88 24.05
C HIS A 70 -7.35 -4.70 23.74
N SER A 71 -6.48 -4.11 22.93
CA SER A 71 -5.18 -4.66 22.57
C SER A 71 -4.14 -3.55 22.51
N ILE A 72 -2.90 -3.91 22.82
CA ILE A 72 -1.76 -2.99 22.84
C ILE A 72 -0.79 -3.41 21.74
N GLU A 73 -0.40 -2.47 20.90
CA GLU A 73 0.49 -2.66 19.76
C GLU A 73 1.71 -1.74 19.87
N GLY A 74 2.77 -2.07 19.12
CA GLY A 74 3.88 -1.17 18.84
C GLY A 74 5.21 -1.57 19.46
N ASP A 75 5.26 -2.51 20.41
CA ASP A 75 6.53 -3.02 20.94
C ASP A 75 7.13 -4.18 20.12
N GLY A 76 6.41 -4.65 19.10
CA GLY A 76 6.84 -5.75 18.22
C GLY A 76 6.86 -7.12 18.91
N LYS A 77 6.34 -7.23 20.14
CA LYS A 77 6.35 -8.49 20.92
C LYS A 77 4.98 -9.18 20.97
N GLY A 78 3.94 -8.52 20.47
CA GLY A 78 2.59 -9.07 20.43
C GLY A 78 2.53 -10.43 19.72
N THR A 79 1.84 -11.40 20.33
CA THR A 79 1.67 -12.74 19.75
C THR A 79 0.27 -12.98 19.22
N ASP A 80 -0.70 -12.14 19.56
CA ASP A 80 -2.09 -12.32 19.18
C ASP A 80 -2.39 -11.62 17.86
N TRP A 81 -3.16 -12.30 17.00
CA TRP A 81 -3.69 -11.68 15.79
C TRP A 81 -4.91 -10.85 16.13
N VAL A 82 -4.80 -9.54 15.94
CA VAL A 82 -5.91 -8.60 16.09
C VAL A 82 -6.30 -8.09 14.72
N LYS A 83 -7.60 -8.18 14.40
CA LYS A 83 -8.15 -7.69 13.15
C LYS A 83 -8.26 -6.16 13.21
N ALA A 84 -7.52 -5.48 12.35
CA ALA A 84 -7.50 -4.03 12.26
C ALA A 84 -8.62 -3.50 11.36
N PHE A 85 -8.90 -4.19 10.25
CA PHE A 85 -9.90 -3.74 9.28
C PHE A 85 -10.46 -4.92 8.46
N THR A 86 -11.71 -4.78 8.00
CA THR A 86 -12.35 -5.70 7.06
C THR A 86 -13.02 -4.91 5.96
N LEU A 87 -12.75 -5.28 4.71
CA LEU A 87 -13.49 -4.85 3.53
C LEU A 87 -14.29 -6.02 3.00
N LYS A 88 -15.63 -5.92 3.04
CA LYS A 88 -16.53 -6.96 2.51
C LYS A 88 -16.96 -6.63 1.09
N ASP A 89 -17.10 -7.66 0.26
CA ASP A 89 -17.64 -7.53 -1.09
C ASP A 89 -19.03 -6.89 -1.13
N GLU A 90 -19.92 -7.27 -0.21
CA GLU A 90 -21.27 -6.68 -0.07
C GLU A 90 -21.23 -5.15 0.10
N SER A 91 -20.23 -4.63 0.82
CA SER A 91 -20.07 -3.18 0.99
C SER A 91 -19.62 -2.50 -0.30
N LEU A 92 -18.75 -3.15 -1.07
CA LEU A 92 -18.27 -2.64 -2.36
C LEU A 92 -19.36 -2.70 -3.44
N SER A 93 -20.15 -3.77 -3.46
CA SER A 93 -21.18 -3.98 -4.47
C SER A 93 -22.38 -3.07 -4.24
N SER A 94 -22.81 -2.90 -2.99
CA SER A 94 -23.93 -2.00 -2.64
C SER A 94 -23.61 -0.51 -2.84
N LEU A 95 -22.38 -0.08 -2.54
CA LEU A 95 -22.00 1.34 -2.60
C LEU A 95 -21.51 1.78 -3.98
N MET A 96 -20.77 0.92 -4.68
CA MET A 96 -20.04 1.31 -5.90
C MET A 96 -20.29 0.38 -7.08
N GLY A 97 -21.09 -0.69 -6.92
CA GLY A 97 -21.24 -1.73 -7.95
C GLY A 97 -19.93 -2.47 -8.26
N SER A 98 -18.95 -2.39 -7.35
CA SER A 98 -17.63 -3.02 -7.47
C SER A 98 -17.57 -4.32 -6.68
N GLN A 99 -16.54 -5.13 -6.91
CA GLN A 99 -16.32 -6.38 -6.17
C GLN A 99 -14.88 -6.46 -5.64
N ILE A 100 -14.63 -7.39 -4.72
CA ILE A 100 -13.27 -7.72 -4.34
C ILE A 100 -12.53 -8.28 -5.57
N PRO A 101 -11.33 -7.78 -5.92
CA PRO A 101 -10.64 -8.19 -7.14
C PRO A 101 -10.47 -9.72 -7.23
N ASN A 102 -10.72 -10.24 -8.43
CA ASN A 102 -10.52 -11.65 -8.79
C ASN A 102 -9.22 -11.86 -9.56
N GLU A 103 -8.64 -10.77 -10.05
CA GLU A 103 -7.48 -10.78 -10.91
C GLU A 103 -6.21 -11.09 -10.12
N PRO A 104 -5.32 -11.96 -10.65
CA PRO A 104 -3.99 -12.13 -10.10
C PRO A 104 -3.32 -10.77 -9.93
N SER A 105 -2.86 -10.49 -8.72
CA SER A 105 -2.24 -9.23 -8.35
C SER A 105 -0.81 -9.44 -7.89
N TYR A 106 -0.06 -8.35 -7.83
CA TYR A 106 1.32 -8.33 -7.36
C TYR A 106 1.43 -7.46 -6.11
N LEU A 107 2.38 -7.81 -5.23
CA LEU A 107 2.68 -7.01 -4.05
C LEU A 107 3.73 -5.95 -4.40
N ILE A 108 3.43 -4.69 -4.11
CA ILE A 108 4.39 -3.59 -4.17
C ILE A 108 4.73 -3.21 -2.75
N MET A 109 6.03 -3.18 -2.43
CA MET A 109 6.53 -2.59 -1.20
C MET A 109 7.53 -1.50 -1.55
N ASN A 110 7.22 -0.29 -1.11
CA ASN A 110 8.02 0.89 -1.38
C ASN A 110 7.89 1.88 -0.23
N THR A 111 8.90 2.72 -0.06
CA THR A 111 8.77 3.97 0.67
C THR A 111 8.33 5.06 -0.30
N ALA A 112 7.24 5.75 0.01
CA ALA A 112 6.77 6.88 -0.78
C ALA A 112 6.95 8.18 0.00
N ILE A 113 7.46 9.21 -0.67
CA ILE A 113 7.52 10.58 -0.17
C ILE A 113 6.67 11.42 -1.12
N SER A 114 5.72 12.19 -0.58
CA SER A 114 4.82 13.01 -1.38
C SER A 114 4.70 14.41 -0.80
N SER A 115 4.73 15.43 -1.64
CA SER A 115 4.42 16.81 -1.23
C SER A 115 2.93 17.04 -0.93
N THR A 116 2.06 16.08 -1.27
CA THR A 116 0.61 16.18 -1.12
C THR A 116 0.04 15.25 -0.06
N TRP A 117 0.86 14.36 0.52
CA TRP A 117 0.39 13.34 1.46
C TRP A 117 1.48 13.03 2.50
N GLY A 118 1.08 12.90 3.77
CA GLY A 118 2.00 12.56 4.87
C GLY A 118 2.73 13.74 5.51
N PHE A 119 2.48 14.97 5.05
CA PHE A 119 2.95 16.21 5.68
C PHE A 119 1.77 17.07 6.15
N PRO A 120 1.09 16.70 7.26
CA PRO A 120 0.16 17.61 7.92
C PRO A 120 0.97 18.72 8.61
N TYR A 121 1.43 19.68 7.82
CA TYR A 121 2.20 20.83 8.30
C TYR A 121 1.70 22.09 7.60
N ASP A 122 1.02 22.93 8.36
CA ASP A 122 0.70 24.28 7.90
C ASP A 122 1.99 25.09 7.88
N THR A 123 2.57 25.16 6.69
CA THR A 123 3.76 25.95 6.43
C THR A 123 3.50 27.41 6.79
N PRO A 124 4.32 28.05 7.64
CA PRO A 124 4.15 29.46 7.98
C PRO A 124 4.14 30.35 6.74
N ALA A 125 3.40 31.46 6.75
CA ALA A 125 3.24 32.33 5.57
C ALA A 125 4.56 32.92 5.04
N TRP A 126 5.59 33.04 5.89
CA TRP A 126 6.93 33.52 5.52
C TRP A 126 7.79 32.43 4.88
N CYS A 127 7.38 31.17 4.97
CA CYS A 127 8.13 30.05 4.45
C CYS A 127 7.70 29.76 3.01
N GLU A 128 8.66 29.81 2.10
CA GLU A 128 8.44 29.46 0.70
C GLU A 128 8.13 27.96 0.58
N ARG A 129 7.10 27.62 -0.22
CA ARG A 129 6.76 26.23 -0.50
C ARG A 129 7.77 25.64 -1.49
N CYS A 130 8.89 25.18 -0.97
CA CYS A 130 9.91 24.45 -1.73
C CYS A 130 10.33 23.16 -1.00
N TYR A 131 10.58 22.10 -1.75
CA TYR A 131 10.84 20.75 -1.23
C TYR A 131 12.27 20.29 -1.54
N ASP A 132 13.26 21.01 -1.03
CA ASP A 132 14.68 20.67 -1.20
C ASP A 132 15.42 20.69 0.14
N CYS A 133 15.80 19.51 0.63
CA CYS A 133 16.59 19.40 1.85
C CYS A 133 18.04 19.89 1.71
N SER A 134 18.53 20.20 0.50
CA SER A 134 19.84 20.81 0.31
C SER A 134 19.82 22.32 0.54
N ASN A 135 18.64 22.94 0.43
CA ASN A 135 18.44 24.36 0.65
C ASN A 135 17.87 24.63 2.05
N SER A 136 18.60 25.40 2.87
CA SER A 136 18.17 25.75 4.22
C SER A 136 16.91 26.59 4.25
N THR A 137 16.63 27.39 3.20
CA THR A 137 15.40 28.19 3.11
C THR A 137 14.15 27.33 2.91
N CYS A 138 14.31 26.13 2.34
CA CYS A 138 13.22 25.17 2.11
C CYS A 138 12.96 24.25 3.31
N SER A 139 13.86 24.24 4.29
CA SER A 139 13.75 23.32 5.44
C SER A 139 12.50 23.60 6.29
N CYS A 140 11.98 24.84 6.26
CA CYS A 140 10.75 25.22 6.96
C CYS A 140 9.47 24.64 6.33
N ALA A 141 9.53 24.11 5.10
CA ALA A 141 8.39 23.46 4.45
C ALA A 141 8.22 21.99 4.85
N PHE A 142 9.19 21.44 5.60
CA PHE A 142 9.16 20.07 6.09
C PHE A 142 8.88 20.00 7.59
N ASN A 143 8.37 18.85 8.05
CA ASN A 143 8.29 18.56 9.48
C ASN A 143 9.69 18.64 10.12
N PRO A 144 9.80 19.17 11.36
CA PRO A 144 11.07 19.24 12.07
C PRO A 144 11.79 17.89 12.10
N GLY A 145 13.08 17.89 11.72
CA GLY A 145 13.91 16.68 11.69
C GLY A 145 13.86 15.88 10.39
N PHE A 146 12.89 16.11 9.49
CA PHE A 146 12.76 15.35 8.24
C PHE A 146 14.02 15.41 7.37
N CYS A 147 14.54 16.61 7.10
CA CYS A 147 15.76 16.73 6.28
C CYS A 147 17.00 16.16 6.95
N ASN A 148 17.07 16.15 8.29
CA ASN A 148 18.15 15.49 9.00
C ASN A 148 18.07 13.96 8.83
N MET A 149 16.86 13.40 8.99
CA MET A 149 16.57 11.99 8.75
C MET A 149 16.95 11.58 7.31
N MET A 150 16.52 12.34 6.31
CA MET A 150 16.87 12.06 4.90
C MET A 150 18.38 12.08 4.64
N ARG A 151 19.13 13.00 5.27
CA ARG A 151 20.59 13.06 5.13
C ARG A 151 21.32 11.91 5.85
N LYS A 152 20.79 11.46 6.98
CA LYS A 152 21.34 10.31 7.74
C LYS A 152 21.07 8.97 7.05
N GLY A 153 20.13 8.93 6.12
CA GLY A 153 19.69 7.72 5.44
C GLY A 153 18.41 7.18 6.06
N VAL A 154 17.52 6.67 5.20
CA VAL A 154 16.23 6.08 5.57
C VAL A 154 16.12 4.74 4.89
N ALA A 155 15.69 3.74 5.67
CA ALA A 155 15.55 2.37 5.23
C ALA A 155 14.15 1.87 5.60
N MET A 156 13.56 1.08 4.71
CA MET A 156 12.47 0.19 5.07
C MET A 156 13.01 -1.23 5.03
N TYR A 157 13.10 -1.86 6.20
CA TYR A 157 13.57 -3.24 6.30
C TYR A 157 12.38 -4.19 6.24
N ILE A 158 12.51 -5.24 5.44
CA ILE A 158 11.55 -6.34 5.32
C ILE A 158 12.33 -7.61 5.59
N ASP A 159 12.02 -8.28 6.69
CA ASP A 159 12.65 -9.55 7.03
C ASP A 159 12.19 -10.67 6.08
N HIS A 160 10.88 -10.86 5.97
CA HIS A 160 10.33 -11.86 5.05
C HIS A 160 8.90 -11.54 4.61
N ILE A 161 8.50 -12.15 3.50
CA ILE A 161 7.13 -12.20 2.99
C ILE A 161 6.75 -13.67 2.88
N ARG A 162 5.59 -14.04 3.39
CA ARG A 162 5.07 -15.40 3.27
C ARG A 162 3.67 -15.35 2.70
N VAL A 163 3.43 -16.17 1.68
CA VAL A 163 2.14 -16.31 1.02
C VAL A 163 1.65 -17.73 1.27
N TYR A 164 0.41 -17.83 1.73
CA TYR A 164 -0.25 -19.10 2.01
C TYR A 164 -1.57 -19.15 1.27
N GLN A 165 -1.94 -20.34 0.83
CA GLN A 165 -3.22 -20.62 0.21
C GLN A 165 -3.83 -21.83 0.89
N SER A 166 -5.05 -21.68 1.38
CA SER A 166 -5.80 -22.80 1.93
C SER A 166 -6.08 -23.81 0.83
N LYS A 167 -5.99 -25.11 1.17
CA LYS A 167 -6.48 -26.20 0.31
C LYS A 167 -7.91 -26.60 0.67
N ASP A 168 -8.44 -26.06 1.76
CA ASP A 168 -9.77 -26.32 2.24
C ASP A 168 -10.73 -25.32 1.62
N ASP A 169 -11.55 -25.80 0.67
CA ASP A 169 -12.58 -25.03 -0.02
C ASP A 169 -13.58 -24.39 0.96
N SER A 170 -13.82 -25.02 2.12
CA SER A 170 -14.73 -24.49 3.14
C SER A 170 -14.19 -23.28 3.89
N ALA A 171 -12.87 -23.04 3.82
CA ALA A 171 -12.25 -21.85 4.37
C ALA A 171 -12.49 -20.59 3.52
N HIS A 172 -13.05 -20.76 2.32
CA HIS A 172 -13.34 -19.68 1.38
C HIS A 172 -14.80 -19.26 1.49
N VAL A 173 -15.03 -17.99 1.85
CA VAL A 173 -16.39 -17.41 1.99
C VAL A 173 -17.00 -17.08 0.62
N GLY A 174 -16.15 -16.89 -0.40
CA GLY A 174 -16.53 -16.68 -1.80
C GLY A 174 -16.20 -17.90 -2.65
N ASN A 175 -15.69 -17.68 -3.86
CA ASN A 175 -15.25 -18.77 -4.72
C ASN A 175 -13.94 -19.40 -4.20
N PRO A 176 -13.73 -20.72 -4.36
CA PRO A 176 -12.44 -21.36 -4.10
C PRO A 176 -11.31 -20.68 -4.88
N HIS A 177 -10.12 -20.64 -4.28
CA HIS A 177 -8.97 -20.08 -4.98
C HIS A 177 -8.51 -21.04 -6.09
N THR A 178 -8.33 -20.52 -7.29
CA THR A 178 -7.77 -21.30 -8.40
C THR A 178 -6.25 -21.40 -8.29
N MET A 179 -5.70 -22.49 -8.83
CA MET A 179 -4.26 -22.76 -8.87
C MET A 179 -3.80 -22.89 -10.32
N GLY A 180 -2.71 -22.21 -10.67
CA GLY A 180 -2.11 -22.28 -12.01
C GLY A 180 -2.36 -21.03 -12.85
N CYS A 181 -1.89 -21.06 -14.10
CA CYS A 181 -1.88 -19.91 -14.99
C CYS A 181 -3.05 -19.85 -15.98
N ASP A 182 -3.82 -20.94 -16.11
CA ASP A 182 -4.92 -21.06 -17.08
C ASP A 182 -6.15 -21.71 -16.41
N PRO A 183 -6.76 -21.04 -15.41
CA PRO A 183 -7.95 -21.55 -14.76
C PRO A 183 -9.14 -21.55 -15.73
N PRO A 184 -9.87 -22.66 -15.87
CA PRO A 184 -10.89 -22.84 -16.92
C PRO A 184 -12.10 -21.89 -16.78
N GLU A 185 -12.30 -21.28 -15.61
CA GLU A 185 -13.37 -20.32 -15.33
C GLU A 185 -13.06 -18.91 -15.87
N TYR A 186 -11.84 -18.66 -16.35
CA TYR A 186 -11.39 -17.33 -16.77
C TYR A 186 -11.11 -17.26 -18.28
N PRO A 187 -11.32 -16.10 -18.91
CA PRO A 187 -11.18 -15.95 -20.35
C PRO A 187 -9.73 -16.07 -20.80
N THR A 188 -9.50 -16.83 -21.87
CA THR A 188 -8.19 -16.93 -22.52
C THR A 188 -7.83 -15.64 -23.24
N ARG A 189 -6.55 -15.47 -23.56
CA ARG A 189 -6.06 -14.33 -24.36
C ARG A 189 -6.80 -14.22 -25.70
N GLU A 190 -7.05 -15.34 -26.36
CA GLU A 190 -7.75 -15.42 -27.64
C GLU A 190 -9.22 -15.03 -27.47
N TYR A 191 -9.87 -15.46 -26.38
CA TYR A 191 -11.23 -15.05 -26.07
C TYR A 191 -11.34 -13.53 -25.86
N ILE A 192 -10.42 -12.93 -25.08
CA ILE A 192 -10.37 -11.49 -24.83
C ILE A 192 -10.19 -10.71 -26.14
N LYS A 193 -9.28 -11.16 -27.01
CA LYS A 193 -9.09 -10.56 -28.35
C LYS A 193 -10.35 -10.65 -29.23
N GLY A 194 -11.11 -11.73 -29.14
CA GLY A 194 -12.37 -11.88 -29.87
C GLY A 194 -13.53 -11.05 -29.29
N HIS A 195 -13.40 -10.57 -28.05
CA HIS A 195 -14.47 -9.91 -27.29
C HIS A 195 -13.99 -8.63 -26.61
N GLU A 196 -13.10 -7.85 -27.25
CA GLU A 196 -12.41 -6.71 -26.61
C GLU A 196 -13.39 -5.73 -25.95
N TYR A 197 -14.54 -5.48 -26.58
CA TYR A 197 -15.59 -4.59 -26.08
C TYR A 197 -16.10 -4.93 -24.67
N ARG A 198 -15.97 -6.20 -24.23
CA ARG A 198 -16.37 -6.65 -22.89
C ARG A 198 -15.36 -6.29 -21.81
N TYR A 199 -14.12 -6.03 -22.22
CA TYR A 199 -12.98 -5.76 -21.34
C TYR A 199 -12.49 -4.31 -21.45
N MET A 200 -13.11 -3.51 -22.31
CA MET A 200 -12.95 -2.06 -22.32
C MET A 200 -13.87 -1.41 -21.27
N ARG A 201 -13.47 -0.24 -20.77
CA ARG A 201 -14.32 0.50 -19.84
C ARG A 201 -15.58 0.98 -20.56
N GLN A 202 -16.70 1.05 -19.83
CA GLN A 202 -17.94 1.59 -20.40
C GLN A 202 -17.84 3.12 -20.60
N PRO A 203 -18.59 3.70 -21.56
CA PRO A 203 -18.71 5.15 -21.68
C PRO A 203 -19.17 5.80 -20.37
N PRO A 204 -18.66 7.00 -20.01
CA PRO A 204 -17.75 7.85 -20.79
C PRO A 204 -16.25 7.52 -20.64
N PHE A 205 -15.89 6.53 -19.83
CA PHE A 205 -14.49 6.25 -19.48
C PHE A 205 -13.74 5.46 -20.55
N GLY A 206 -14.45 4.69 -21.37
CA GLY A 206 -13.89 3.88 -22.46
C GLY A 206 -13.59 4.61 -23.76
N PHE A 207 -14.01 5.87 -23.94
CA PHE A 207 -13.81 6.59 -25.22
C PHE A 207 -12.35 6.69 -25.66
N TYR A 208 -11.41 6.59 -24.71
CA TYR A 208 -9.96 6.66 -24.96
C TYR A 208 -9.26 5.30 -24.89
N ASP A 209 -9.97 4.22 -24.62
CA ASP A 209 -9.37 2.87 -24.56
C ASP A 209 -9.10 2.38 -25.98
N LYS A 210 -7.82 2.21 -26.32
CA LYS A 210 -7.39 1.64 -27.61
C LYS A 210 -7.24 0.11 -27.57
N LEU A 211 -7.14 -0.46 -26.38
CA LEU A 211 -6.93 -1.88 -26.12
C LEU A 211 -7.73 -2.30 -24.87
N PRO A 212 -8.21 -3.55 -24.81
CA PRO A 212 -8.98 -4.05 -23.67
C PRO A 212 -8.14 -4.16 -22.39
N LEU A 213 -6.86 -4.49 -22.51
CA LEU A 213 -5.96 -4.63 -21.38
C LEU A 213 -4.77 -3.68 -21.54
N LYS A 214 -4.40 -3.01 -20.46
CA LYS A 214 -3.14 -2.27 -20.39
C LYS A 214 -2.01 -3.24 -20.10
N GLU A 215 -0.88 -3.04 -20.76
CA GLU A 215 0.33 -3.78 -20.42
C GLU A 215 0.71 -3.53 -18.96
N VAL A 216 1.01 -4.61 -18.24
CA VAL A 216 1.61 -4.53 -16.91
C VAL A 216 2.95 -3.81 -17.06
N LYS A 217 3.08 -2.64 -16.43
CA LYS A 217 4.33 -1.91 -16.43
C LYS A 217 5.30 -2.63 -15.49
N ALA A 218 6.36 -3.20 -16.06
CA ALA A 218 7.50 -3.63 -15.27
C ALA A 218 8.19 -2.39 -14.67
N GLY A 219 8.42 -2.41 -13.36
CA GLY A 219 9.29 -1.43 -12.70
C GLY A 219 10.70 -1.44 -13.32
N GLY A 220 11.40 -0.31 -13.21
CA GLY A 220 12.61 -0.04 -14.01
C GLY A 220 13.92 0.10 -13.23
N GLY A 221 13.96 -0.18 -11.93
CA GLY A 221 15.21 -0.13 -11.16
C GLY A 221 16.12 -1.30 -11.52
N LYS A 222 17.09 -1.10 -12.41
CA LYS A 222 18.16 -2.08 -12.64
C LYS A 222 19.27 -1.83 -11.63
N CYS A 223 19.39 -2.68 -10.62
CA CYS A 223 20.59 -2.69 -9.80
C CYS A 223 21.72 -3.36 -10.58
N LYS A 224 22.82 -2.64 -10.79
CA LYS A 224 24.05 -3.21 -11.36
C LYS A 224 25.02 -3.62 -10.25
N VAL A 225 24.97 -2.91 -9.12
CA VAL A 225 25.70 -3.22 -7.89
C VAL A 225 24.76 -3.16 -6.69
N ASP A 226 25.12 -3.80 -5.59
CA ASP A 226 24.30 -3.86 -4.37
C ASP A 226 23.95 -2.47 -3.82
N ASN A 227 24.84 -1.48 -4.02
CA ASN A 227 24.59 -0.09 -3.68
C ASN A 227 23.40 0.53 -4.42
N ASP A 228 23.13 0.12 -5.66
CA ASP A 228 21.97 0.59 -6.43
C ASP A 228 20.65 0.09 -5.83
N CYS A 229 20.72 -0.97 -5.03
CA CYS A 229 19.61 -1.65 -4.38
C CYS A 229 19.44 -1.27 -2.89
N GLY A 230 20.18 -0.27 -2.40
CA GLY A 230 20.04 0.24 -1.03
C GLY A 230 20.86 -0.49 0.03
N CYS A 231 21.86 -1.30 -0.33
CA CYS A 231 22.70 -2.03 0.64
C CYS A 231 23.70 -1.15 1.41
N ASN A 232 23.84 0.14 1.10
CA ASN A 232 24.79 1.03 1.80
C ASN A 232 24.17 1.69 3.06
N ILE A 233 23.33 0.96 3.79
CA ILE A 233 22.79 1.40 5.07
C ILE A 233 23.65 0.74 6.13
N THR A 234 24.61 1.49 6.64
CA THR A 234 25.43 1.06 7.77
C THR A 234 24.54 1.03 9.01
N THR A 235 24.25 -0.17 9.51
CA THR A 235 23.62 -0.37 10.82
C THR A 235 24.66 -0.13 11.90
N SER A 236 25.12 1.12 12.08
CA SER A 236 26.09 1.47 13.11
C SER A 236 25.42 1.92 14.41
N ASP A 237 24.29 1.34 14.78
CA ASP A 237 23.72 1.45 16.12
C ASP A 237 23.65 0.06 16.74
N SER A 238 24.83 -0.52 17.00
CA SER A 238 24.95 -1.47 18.10
C SER A 238 24.92 -0.65 19.38
N ASP A 239 23.77 -0.60 20.07
CA ASP A 239 23.68 -0.06 21.42
C ASP A 239 24.74 -0.75 22.31
N PRO A 240 25.76 -0.02 22.80
CA PRO A 240 26.72 -0.59 23.73
C PRO A 240 26.15 -0.38 25.15
N ASN A 241 25.31 -1.30 25.60
CA ASN A 241 25.09 -1.67 27.02
C ASN A 241 23.70 -2.32 27.21
N GLU A 242 23.58 -3.62 26.89
CA GLU A 242 22.73 -4.51 27.66
C GLU A 242 23.64 -5.58 28.28
N THR A 243 24.15 -5.28 29.47
CA THR A 243 24.67 -6.32 30.37
C THR A 243 23.48 -7.15 30.84
N GLU A 244 23.41 -8.40 30.37
CA GLU A 244 22.59 -9.46 30.98
C GLU A 244 23.00 -9.64 32.45
N PRO A 245 22.06 -9.66 33.41
CA PRO A 245 22.28 -10.32 34.68
C PRO A 245 21.87 -11.80 34.57
N ASP A 246 22.72 -12.66 35.16
CA ASP A 246 22.58 -14.12 35.33
C ASP A 246 21.21 -14.57 35.87
#